data_AF-A0A820WL55-F1
#
_entry.id   AF-A0A820WL55-F1
#
_cell.length_a   1.000
_cell.length_b   1.000
_cell.length_c   1.000
_cell.angle_alpha   90.00
_cell.angle_beta   90.00
_cell.angle_gamma   90.00
#
_symmetry.space_group_name_H-M   'P 1'
#
loop_
_entity.id
_entity.type
_entity.pdbx_description
1 polymer ?
#
loop_
_entity_poly.entity_id
_entity_poly.type
_entity_poly.pdbx_seq_one_letter_code
_entity_poly.pdbx_strand_id
1 'polypeptide(L)'
;MFIRAPIISILVTLVLYILQGVVLGLSTSIPIFLTTAGAKWREQSIYNFVHYPFSFKLVWAPIIDVFYIQRFGRRQTWLLP
;
A
#
# COMPACT_ATOMS: atom_id res chain seq x y z
N MET A 1 18.65 -2.86 17.55
CA MET A 1 19.03 -3.28 16.17
C MET A 1 18.27 -2.43 15.12
N PHE A 2 18.51 -1.12 15.11
CA PHE A 2 17.99 -0.15 14.11
C PHE A 2 19.12 0.80 13.64
N ILE A 3 20.37 0.55 14.06
CA ILE A 3 21.43 1.57 14.14
C ILE A 3 22.42 1.47 12.95
N ARG A 4 22.19 0.59 11.96
CA ARG A 4 23.08 0.46 10.79
C ARG A 4 22.34 0.17 9.47
N ALA A 5 21.25 0.86 9.18
CA ALA A 5 20.80 0.93 7.78
C ALA A 5 21.74 1.91 7.05
N PRO A 6 22.44 1.51 5.96
CA PRO A 6 23.26 2.44 5.21
C PRO A 6 22.37 3.56 4.67
N ILE A 7 22.89 4.80 4.63
CA ILE A 7 22.17 6.02 4.19
C ILE A 7 21.45 5.79 2.84
N ILE A 8 22.05 4.97 1.98
CA ILE A 8 21.50 4.55 0.68
C ILE A 8 20.17 3.82 0.84
N SER A 9 20.02 2.89 1.79
CA SER A 9 18.77 2.16 2.01
C SER A 9 17.64 3.08 2.49
N ILE A 10 17.97 4.09 3.31
CA ILE A 10 17.01 5.08 3.77
C ILE A 10 16.56 5.95 2.59
N LEU A 11 17.49 6.43 1.76
CA LEU A 11 17.18 7.23 0.58
C LEU A 11 16.35 6.45 -0.45
N VAL A 12 16.70 5.20 -0.73
CA VAL A 12 15.95 4.33 -1.64
C VAL A 12 14.54 4.11 -1.10
N THR A 13 14.38 3.81 0.19
CA THR A 13 13.05 3.62 0.80
C THR A 13 12.23 4.91 0.73
N LEU A 14 12.84 6.06 0.99
CA LEU A 14 12.18 7.36 0.93
C LEU A 14 11.68 7.68 -0.49
N VAL A 15 12.52 7.48 -1.50
CA VAL A 15 12.14 7.67 -2.92
C VAL A 15 11.03 6.70 -3.33
N LEU A 16 11.16 5.42 -2.97
CA LEU A 16 10.15 4.40 -3.27
C LEU A 16 8.80 4.74 -2.63
N TYR A 17 8.77 5.19 -1.39
CA TYR A 17 7.55 5.59 -0.69
C TYR A 17 6.91 6.86 -1.27
N ILE A 18 7.72 7.85 -1.69
CA ILE A 18 7.21 9.04 -2.38
C ILE A 18 6.54 8.64 -3.70
N LEU A 19 7.20 7.79 -4.49
CA LEU A 19 6.66 7.31 -5.77
C LEU A 19 5.36 6.53 -5.56
N GLN A 20 5.30 5.71 -4.50
CA GLN A 20 4.09 4.99 -4.12
C GLN A 20 2.95 5.94 -3.72
N GLY A 21 3.26 7.03 -3.00
CA GLY A 21 2.30 8.08 -2.65
C GLY A 21 1.70 8.80 -3.87
N VAL A 22 2.53 9.07 -4.89
CA VAL A 22 2.06 9.68 -6.15
C VAL A 22 1.09 8.75 -6.89
N VAL A 23 1.42 7.46 -7.02
CA VAL A 23 0.55 6.48 -7.69
C VAL A 23 -0.79 6.33 -6.95
N LEU A 24 -0.77 6.32 -5.61
CA LEU A 24 -1.99 6.26 -4.79
C LEU A 24 -2.83 7.54 -4.94
N GLY A 25 -2.20 8.73 -4.92
CA GLY A 25 -2.90 10.00 -5.11
C GLY A 25 -3.53 10.18 -6.50
N LEU A 26 -2.88 9.63 -7.55
CA LEU A 26 -3.49 9.57 -8.88
C LEU A 26 -4.67 8.61 -8.92
N SER A 27 -4.55 7.45 -8.28
CA SER A 27 -5.61 6.44 -8.21
C SER A 27 -6.86 6.94 -7.48
N THR A 28 -6.72 7.81 -6.47
CA THR A 28 -7.85 8.43 -5.76
C THR A 28 -8.51 9.58 -6.54
N SER A 29 -7.85 10.11 -7.58
CA SER A 29 -8.36 11.22 -8.40
C SER A 29 -9.25 10.77 -9.56
N ILE A 30 -9.06 9.53 -10.05
CA ILE A 30 -9.89 8.90 -11.10
C ILE A 30 -11.40 8.86 -10.78
N PRO A 31 -11.87 8.48 -9.58
CA PRO A 31 -13.30 8.45 -9.27
C PRO A 31 -13.91 9.86 -9.21
N ILE A 32 -13.13 10.88 -8.83
CA ILE A 32 -13.55 12.28 -8.87
C ILE A 32 -13.74 12.72 -10.33
N PHE A 33 -12.81 12.39 -11.21
CA PHE A 33 -12.91 12.68 -12.64
C PHE A 33 -14.11 11.99 -13.31
N LEU A 34 -14.35 10.71 -12.98
CA LEU A 34 -15.50 9.95 -13.47
C LEU A 34 -16.84 10.58 -13.02
N THR A 35 -16.90 11.13 -11.80
CA THR A 35 -18.11 11.81 -11.30
C THR A 35 -18.39 13.09 -12.10
N THR A 36 -17.35 13.88 -12.41
CA THR A 36 -17.48 15.11 -13.21
C THR A 36 -17.88 14.83 -14.66
N ALA A 37 -17.52 13.67 -15.20
CA ALA A 37 -17.88 13.24 -16.56
C ALA A 37 -19.33 12.69 -16.68
N GLY A 38 -20.11 12.68 -15.59
CA GLY A 38 -21.49 12.17 -15.58
C GLY A 38 -21.59 10.63 -15.52
N ALA A 39 -20.56 9.94 -15.01
CA ALA A 39 -20.57 8.49 -14.88
C ALA A 39 -21.68 8.02 -13.94
N LYS A 40 -22.32 6.87 -14.29
CA LYS A 40 -23.34 6.25 -13.45
C LYS A 40 -22.72 5.73 -12.15
N TRP A 41 -23.46 5.86 -11.05
CA TRP A 41 -23.10 5.33 -9.72
C TRP A 41 -22.64 3.85 -9.69
N ARG A 42 -23.11 3.05 -10.67
CA ARG A 42 -22.70 1.65 -10.85
C ARG A 42 -21.23 1.51 -11.25
N GLU A 43 -20.72 2.37 -12.13
CA GLU A 43 -19.33 2.35 -12.59
C GLU A 43 -18.38 2.82 -11.49
N GLN A 44 -18.78 3.83 -10.71
CA GLN A 44 -18.06 4.29 -9.51
C GLN A 44 -17.91 3.16 -8.47
N SER A 45 -18.97 2.37 -8.28
CA SER A 45 -18.97 1.25 -7.34
C SER A 45 -18.01 0.15 -7.79
N ILE A 46 -17.99 -0.19 -9.08
CA ILE A 46 -17.05 -1.16 -9.67
C ILE A 46 -15.60 -0.69 -9.50
N TYR A 47 -15.33 0.61 -9.68
CA TYR A 47 -14.00 1.18 -9.45
C TYR A 47 -13.56 1.11 -7.97
N ASN A 48 -14.48 1.30 -7.02
CA ASN A 48 -14.17 1.16 -5.59
C ASN A 48 -13.79 -0.28 -5.21
N PHE A 49 -14.23 -1.32 -5.94
CA PHE A 49 -13.77 -2.69 -5.69
C PHE A 49 -12.26 -2.86 -5.87
N VAL A 50 -11.63 -2.05 -6.73
CA VAL A 50 -10.18 -2.05 -6.96
C VAL A 50 -9.40 -1.60 -5.71
N HIS A 51 -10.04 -0.88 -4.78
CA HIS A 51 -9.43 -0.42 -3.53
C HIS A 51 -9.53 -1.43 -2.38
N TYR A 52 -10.41 -2.44 -2.47
CA TYR A 52 -10.54 -3.48 -1.43
C TYR A 52 -9.29 -4.32 -1.13
N PRO A 53 -8.37 -4.64 -2.07
CA PRO A 53 -7.13 -5.33 -1.75
C PRO A 53 -6.25 -4.53 -0.77
N PHE A 54 -6.27 -3.20 -0.85
CA PHE A 54 -5.55 -2.33 0.08
C PHE A 54 -6.17 -2.38 1.47
N SER A 55 -7.50 -2.45 1.58
CA SER A 55 -8.18 -2.66 2.86
C SER A 55 -7.89 -4.06 3.44
N PHE A 56 -7.78 -5.08 2.60
CA PHE A 56 -7.39 -6.43 3.01
C PHE A 56 -5.98 -6.47 3.62
N LYS A 57 -5.09 -5.54 3.23
CA LYS A 57 -3.77 -5.37 3.82
C LYS A 57 -3.82 -5.10 5.34
N LEU A 58 -4.87 -4.44 5.84
CA LEU A 58 -5.07 -4.21 7.28
C LEU A 58 -5.42 -5.50 8.04
N VAL A 59 -6.16 -6.40 7.41
CA VAL A 59 -6.51 -7.72 7.99
C VAL A 59 -5.35 -8.71 7.82
N TRP A 60 -4.54 -8.54 6.78
CA TRP A 60 -3.32 -9.32 6.55
C TRP A 60 -2.22 -9.04 7.59
N ALA A 61 -2.15 -7.80 8.11
CA ALA A 61 -1.19 -7.39 9.14
C ALA A 61 -1.20 -8.27 10.42
N PRO A 62 -2.33 -8.51 11.10
CA PRO A 62 -2.37 -9.40 12.27
C PRO A 62 -2.15 -10.87 11.90
N ILE A 63 -2.55 -11.31 10.69
CA ILE A 63 -2.34 -12.68 10.23
C ILE A 63 -0.84 -12.97 10.08
N ILE A 64 -0.08 -12.07 9.45
CA ILE A 64 1.38 -12.21 9.33
C ILE A 64 2.07 -12.16 10.69
N ASP A 65 1.59 -11.32 11.63
CA ASP A 65 2.19 -11.22 12.97
C ASP A 65 1.96 -12.50 13.80
N VAL A 66 0.85 -13.22 13.56
CA VAL A 66 0.55 -14.51 14.20
C VAL A 66 1.30 -15.67 13.55
N PHE A 67 1.41 -15.72 12.23
CA PHE A 67 2.15 -16.76 11.48
C PHE A 67 3.63 -16.44 11.27
N TYR A 68 4.22 -15.62 12.15
CA TYR A 68 5.59 -15.15 11.96
C TYR A 68 6.58 -16.34 11.91
N ILE A 69 7.38 -16.39 10.84
CA ILE A 69 8.45 -17.38 10.70
C ILE A 69 9.61 -16.92 11.58
N GLN A 70 9.88 -17.65 12.68
CA GLN A 70 10.98 -17.37 13.63
C GLN A 70 12.35 -17.20 12.95
N ARG A 71 12.55 -17.80 11.78
CA ARG A 71 13.81 -17.83 11.03
C ARG A 71 14.19 -16.50 10.33
N PHE A 72 13.24 -15.58 10.13
CA PHE A 72 13.46 -14.32 9.40
C PHE A 72 13.29 -13.05 10.24
N GLY A 73 12.76 -13.17 11.47
CA GLY A 73 12.55 -12.05 12.39
C GLY A 73 11.44 -11.08 11.97
N ARG A 74 10.63 -10.62 12.94
CA ARG A 74 9.39 -9.83 12.74
C ARG A 74 9.52 -8.56 11.86
N ARG A 75 10.73 -8.02 11.70
CA ARG A 75 10.96 -6.75 10.98
C ARG A 75 11.21 -6.91 9.49
N GLN A 76 11.75 -8.05 9.04
CA GLN A 76 11.97 -8.29 7.61
C GLN A 76 10.72 -8.83 6.91
N THR A 77 9.81 -9.44 7.65
CA THR A 77 8.51 -9.95 7.17
C THR A 77 7.54 -8.85 6.74
N TRP A 78 7.75 -7.60 7.20
CA TRP A 78 6.96 -6.43 6.81
C TRP A 78 7.49 -5.69 5.58
N LEU A 79 8.77 -5.90 5.23
CA LEU A 79 9.45 -5.21 4.14
C LEU A 79 9.34 -5.94 2.80
N LEU A 80 9.01 -7.24 2.84
CA LEU A 80 8.74 -8.05 1.67
C LEU A 80 7.22 -8.24 1.58
N PRO A 81 6.54 -7.71 0.55
CA PRO A 81 5.16 -8.08 0.25
C PRO A 81 5.04 -9.55 -0.12
#